data_AF-A0A7W1ZUR1-F1
#
_entry.id   AF-A0A7W1ZUR1-F1
#
_cell.length_a   1.000
_cell.length_b   1.000
_cell.length_c   1.000
_cell.angle_alpha   90.00
_cell.angle_beta   90.00
_cell.angle_gamma   90.00
#
_symmetry.space_group_name_H-M   'P 1'
#
loop_
_entity.id
_entity.type
_entity.pdbx_description
1 polymer ?
#
loop_
_entity_poly.entity_id
_entity_poly.type
_entity_poly.pdbx_seq_one_letter_code
_entity_poly.pdbx_strand_id
1 'polypeptide(L)' 'MLSIFKKTVPSPPDLSGLATDMHSHLIPGIDDGSPDVETSIALIRGLTALGYKKFIATPHILWDIYK' A
#
# COMPACT_ATOMS: atom_id res chain seq x y z
N MET A 1 32.87 17.10 -18.39
CA MET A 1 32.99 16.65 -16.98
C MET A 1 32.40 15.25 -16.87
N LEU A 2 33.21 14.23 -16.60
CA LEU A 2 32.70 12.90 -16.30
C LEU A 2 32.22 12.86 -14.85
N SER A 3 30.92 12.60 -14.65
CA SER A 3 30.32 12.41 -13.32
C SER A 3 30.52 10.96 -12.90
N ILE A 4 31.58 10.69 -12.13
CA ILE A 4 32.02 9.35 -11.71
C ILE A 4 31.20 8.84 -10.49
N PHE A 5 30.31 9.67 -9.93
CA PHE A 5 29.55 9.36 -8.71
C PHE A 5 28.03 9.47 -8.88
N LYS A 6 27.50 9.34 -10.11
CA LYS A 6 26.05 9.38 -10.32
C LYS A 6 25.42 8.09 -9.77
N LYS A 7 24.90 8.17 -8.54
CA LYS A 7 24.14 7.09 -7.89
C LYS A 7 22.91 6.77 -8.74
N THR A 8 22.85 5.57 -9.30
CA THR A 8 21.66 5.07 -10.00
C THR A 8 20.58 4.76 -8.96
N VAL A 9 19.48 5.50 -8.98
CA VAL A 9 18.30 5.17 -8.20
C VAL A 9 17.56 4.07 -8.96
N PRO A 10 17.32 2.88 -8.36
CA PRO A 10 16.53 1.85 -9.01
C PRO A 10 15.10 2.35 -9.25
N SER A 11 14.52 2.01 -10.39
CA SER A 11 13.09 2.18 -10.59
C SER A 11 12.32 1.29 -9.60
N PRO A 12 11.11 1.71 -9.16
CA PRO A 12 10.22 0.83 -8.41
C PRO A 12 9.95 -0.48 -9.18
N PRO A 13 9.75 -1.61 -8.49
CA PRO A 13 9.39 -2.86 -9.13
C PRO A 13 8.00 -2.76 -9.78
N ASP A 14 7.82 -3.44 -10.91
CA ASP A 14 6.51 -3.62 -11.53
C ASP A 14 5.86 -4.88 -10.97
N LEU A 15 4.77 -4.69 -10.23
CA LEU A 15 3.94 -5.73 -9.61
C LEU A 15 2.61 -5.92 -10.35
N SER A 16 2.47 -5.37 -11.57
CA SER A 16 1.23 -5.46 -12.37
C SER A 16 0.77 -6.88 -12.64
N GLY A 17 1.68 -7.87 -12.62
CA GLY A 17 1.36 -9.29 -12.72
C GLY A 17 0.51 -9.84 -11.57
N LEU A 18 0.54 -9.21 -10.38
CA LEU A 18 -0.32 -9.59 -9.26
C LEU A 18 -1.76 -9.07 -9.45
N ALA A 19 -1.91 -7.88 -10.02
CA ALA A 19 -3.16 -7.16 -10.31
C ALA A 19 -4.08 -6.84 -9.11
N THR A 20 -4.31 -7.78 -8.19
CA THR A 20 -5.19 -7.65 -7.03
C THR A 20 -4.41 -7.87 -5.75
N ASP A 21 -4.51 -6.90 -4.85
CA ASP A 21 -4.13 -7.06 -3.45
C ASP A 21 -5.28 -7.72 -2.70
N MET A 22 -5.00 -8.87 -2.06
CA MET A 22 -6.00 -9.70 -1.40
C MET A 22 -6.10 -9.48 0.11
N HIS A 23 -5.12 -8.82 0.73
CA HIS A 23 -5.06 -8.70 2.17
C HIS A 23 -4.39 -7.38 2.58
N SER A 24 -5.18 -6.44 3.07
CA SER A 24 -4.70 -5.10 3.40
C SER A 24 -5.59 -4.39 4.42
N HIS A 25 -4.96 -3.50 5.19
CA HIS A 25 -5.60 -2.68 6.22
C HIS A 25 -5.66 -1.20 5.75
N LEU A 26 -6.35 -0.99 4.62
CA LEU A 26 -6.42 0.30 3.93
C LEU A 26 -7.62 1.17 4.34
N ILE A 27 -8.53 0.66 5.17
CA ILE A 27 -9.68 1.44 5.64
C ILE A 27 -9.21 2.34 6.79
N PRO A 28 -9.45 3.66 6.73
CA PRO A 28 -8.90 4.60 7.70
C PRO A 28 -9.55 4.48 9.08
N GLY A 29 -8.71 4.35 10.12
CA GLY A 29 -9.09 4.55 11.52
C GLY A 29 -9.95 3.45 12.14
N ILE A 30 -10.01 2.26 11.52
CA ILE A 30 -10.84 1.15 12.04
C ILE A 30 -10.05 0.04 12.74
N ASP A 31 -8.74 -0.03 12.49
CA ASP A 31 -7.82 -0.98 13.12
C ASP A 31 -6.39 -0.40 13.16
N ASP A 32 -5.38 -1.25 13.26
CA ASP A 32 -3.96 -0.91 13.33
C ASP A 32 -3.30 -0.62 11.97
N GLY A 33 -4.09 -0.59 10.89
CA GLY A 33 -3.64 -0.19 9.55
C GLY A 33 -3.53 1.32 9.37
N SER A 34 -4.23 1.85 8.35
CA SER A 34 -4.17 3.29 8.06
C SER A 34 -4.87 4.12 9.14
N PRO A 35 -4.23 5.16 9.71
CA PRO A 35 -4.83 5.97 10.78
C PRO A 35 -5.86 6.97 10.27
N ASP A 36 -5.71 7.45 9.03
CA ASP A 36 -6.55 8.51 8.45
C ASP A 36 -6.71 8.35 6.93
N VAL A 37 -7.60 9.17 6.37
CA VAL A 37 -7.98 9.15 4.94
C VAL A 37 -6.79 9.54 4.07
N GLU A 38 -6.03 10.55 4.48
CA GLU A 38 -4.87 11.08 3.78
C GLU A 38 -3.79 10.00 3.61
N THR A 39 -3.49 9.27 4.69
CA THR A 39 -2.57 8.14 4.70
C THR A 39 -3.09 7.01 3.82
N SER A 40 -4.38 6.69 3.88
CA SER A 40 -5.01 5.65 3.04
C SER A 40 -4.82 5.97 1.55
N ILE A 41 -5.07 7.22 1.16
CA ILE A 41 -4.91 7.69 -0.22
C ILE A 41 -3.45 7.60 -0.65
N ALA A 42 -2.49 7.98 0.21
CA ALA A 42 -1.07 7.88 -0.09
C ALA A 42 -0.63 6.41 -0.32
N LEU A 43 -1.10 5.49 0.53
CA LEU A 43 -0.84 4.05 0.38
C LEU A 43 -1.42 3.50 -0.92
N ILE A 44 -2.69 3.78 -1.21
CA ILE A 44 -3.37 3.32 -2.43
C ILE A 44 -2.66 3.85 -3.68
N ARG A 45 -2.23 5.12 -3.67
CA ARG A 45 -1.45 5.71 -4.79
C ARG A 45 -0.12 5.00 -4.99
N GLY A 46 0.60 4.71 -3.90
CA GLY A 46 1.85 3.95 -3.95
C GLY A 46 1.65 2.55 -4.55
N LEU A 47 0.65 1.81 -4.07
CA LEU A 47 0.33 0.48 -4.58
C LEU A 47 -0.12 0.52 -6.05
N THR A 48 -0.92 1.53 -6.43
CA THR A 48 -1.31 1.73 -7.83
C THR A 48 -0.10 2.02 -8.72
N ALA A 49 0.86 2.81 -8.25
CA ALA A 49 2.11 3.08 -8.97
C ALA A 49 2.99 1.84 -9.14
N LEU A 50 2.87 0.85 -8.25
CA LEU A 50 3.50 -0.46 -8.38
C LEU A 50 2.72 -1.41 -9.31
N GLY A 51 1.55 -1.03 -9.81
CA GLY A 51 0.79 -1.80 -10.80
C GLY A 51 -0.45 -2.53 -10.29
N TYR A 52 -0.80 -2.40 -9.00
CA TYR A 52 -2.06 -2.94 -8.48
C TYR A 52 -3.28 -2.21 -9.07
N LYS A 53 -4.36 -2.96 -9.32
CA LYS A 53 -5.60 -2.48 -9.95
C LYS A 53 -6.84 -2.68 -9.08
N LYS A 54 -6.76 -3.55 -8.07
CA LYS A 54 -7.86 -3.90 -7.18
C LYS A 54 -7.32 -4.17 -5.78
N PHE A 55 -8.10 -3.78 -4.78
CA PHE A 55 -7.80 -3.98 -3.38
C PHE A 55 -8.98 -4.67 -2.70
N ILE A 56 -8.72 -5.74 -1.97
CA ILE A 56 -9.65 -6.36 -1.03
C ILE A 56 -9.18 -5.96 0.37
N ALA A 57 -9.90 -5.04 1.01
CA ALA A 57 -9.61 -4.65 2.38
C ALA A 57 -10.08 -5.74 3.35
N THR A 58 -9.22 -6.09 4.30
CA THR A 58 -9.43 -7.20 5.26
C THR A 58 -9.04 -6.74 6.67
N PRO A 59 -9.79 -5.77 7.24
CA PRO A 59 -9.45 -5.25 8.56
C PRO A 59 -9.61 -6.32 9.64
N HIS A 60 -9.00 -6.09 10.79
CA HIS A 60 -9.11 -7.00 11.93
C HIS A 60 -10.56 -7.09 12.45
N ILE A 61 -11.06 -8.31 12.62
CA ILE A 61 -12.33 -8.61 13.32
C ILE A 61 -11.97 -9.31 14.62
N LEU A 62 -12.22 -8.65 15.76
CA LEU A 62 -11.89 -9.17 17.09
C LEU A 62 -13.19 -9.60 17.78
N TRP A 63 -13.46 -10.90 17.73
CA TRP A 63 -14.74 -11.49 18.16
C TRP A 63 -15.06 -11.26 19.65
N ASP A 64 -14.05 -11.11 20.51
CA ASP A 64 -14.20 -11.03 21.97
C ASP A 64 -14.10 -9.61 22.56
N ILE A 65 -14.08 -8.57 21.70
CA ILE A 65 -14.01 -7.16 22.15
C ILE A 65 -15.40 -6.51 22.27
N TYR A 66 -16.39 -7.06 21.58
CA TYR A 66 -17.78 -6.61 21.68
C TYR A 66 -18.47 -7.37 22.83
N LYS A 67 -18.69 -6.69 23.96
CA LYS A 67 -19.56 -7.16 25.06
C LYS A 67 -20.96 -6.60 24.90
#